data_AF-A0A2R3ZAE6-F1
#
_entry.id   AF-A0A2R3ZAE6-F1
#
_cell.length_a   1.000
_cell.length_b   1.000
_cell.length_c   1.000
_cell.angle_alpha   90.00
_cell.angle_beta   90.00
_cell.angle_gamma   90.00
#
_symmetry.space_group_name_H-M   'P 1'
#
loop_
_entity.id
_entity.type
_entity.pdbx_description
1 polymer ?
#
loop_
_entity_poly.entity_id
_entity_poly.type
_entity_poly.pdbx_seq_one_letter_code
_entity_poly.pdbx_strand_id
1 'polypeptide(L)'
;MDLQAIIQKNIEKGTRHKHYDKVTNLAEMYEAFIMNEPYEDKDGKQVYPLNKYLRQFVRREDDELFEQRIKITKHYAPSICSALMKPFNKVVRSNRVVKLIDHKDDAVIKDMEEAMNKFYGEADNSGFDQFLRERYFPLVFTDPNAWVWVAFEKFDANKEKPYTFPVEYSSKAVINYSVDHDYTEWVLVKLSYSYIAKNDAEKTSDRYIIFGEDVAYEYKLIPDDIKESETFVKPDDTLWITEKDKKKFVVYNYEHKSGRVPLMRVGYRRDLSTKSETFVNPFHYEALPTLQELVKVTSELQLSITLHAFPKQVIYTEECDAKGCNGGLMMDGKTECQVCNGTGKKFHTTAADILRIPLPKSKNMDQVIDANKLSAYIDFPGGVLEFLDEYVDKLKKEIVRMVFNSETILQTQYAKTATEADIDVDSIYDTLHPFAEKYSELWMFFGKLTALYRSHKDVTIYHKFNSDYKFKSLKQLLEELKSASDSNAPSYIRESINNDITDIMYADDPAELSKLKIKNKHFPFPGKTDIEIQNIILNNLATRHHQVLYANFDNIFDQIEIEHKDFYNLAYVKQKDIVKKIVDAIIEELTPTTASFNLNNPTDV
;
A
#
# COMPACT_ATOMS: atom_id res chain seq x y z
N MET A 1 -26.87 12.20 -23.41
CA MET A 1 -26.53 10.79 -23.72
C MET A 1 -27.59 9.90 -23.08
N ASP A 2 -28.11 8.89 -23.78
CA ASP A 2 -29.15 8.00 -23.23
C ASP A 2 -28.53 6.79 -22.53
N LEU A 3 -28.37 6.88 -21.22
CA LEU A 3 -27.77 5.83 -20.40
C LEU A 3 -28.63 4.56 -20.35
N GLN A 4 -29.96 4.67 -20.48
CA GLN A 4 -30.85 3.50 -20.49
C GLN A 4 -30.64 2.67 -21.75
N ALA A 5 -30.56 3.31 -22.91
CA ALA A 5 -30.25 2.61 -24.16
C ALA A 5 -28.87 1.93 -24.11
N ILE A 6 -27.88 2.55 -23.45
CA ILE A 6 -26.53 1.99 -23.31
C ILE A 6 -26.54 0.73 -22.44
N ILE A 7 -27.14 0.76 -21.25
CA ILE A 7 -27.17 -0.40 -20.35
C ILE A 7 -27.97 -1.56 -20.98
N GLN A 8 -29.13 -1.28 -21.59
CA GLN A 8 -29.96 -2.29 -22.25
C GLN A 8 -29.18 -2.98 -23.38
N LYS A 9 -28.52 -2.21 -24.26
CA LYS A 9 -27.67 -2.74 -25.33
C LYS A 9 -26.51 -3.58 -24.78
N ASN A 10 -25.89 -3.17 -23.68
CA ASN A 10 -24.80 -3.93 -23.06
C ASN A 10 -25.30 -5.24 -22.45
N ILE A 11 -26.47 -5.24 -21.80
CA ILE A 11 -27.09 -6.45 -21.24
C ILE A 11 -27.44 -7.44 -22.36
N GLU A 12 -28.04 -6.97 -23.46
CA GLU A 12 -28.47 -7.84 -24.57
C GLU A 12 -27.31 -8.41 -25.38
N LYS A 13 -26.28 -7.60 -25.65
CA LYS A 13 -25.13 -8.00 -26.46
C LYS A 13 -24.00 -8.62 -25.65
N GLY A 14 -24.01 -8.46 -24.32
CA GLY A 14 -22.90 -8.85 -23.45
C GLY A 14 -21.61 -8.10 -23.77
N THR A 15 -21.70 -6.87 -24.28
CA THR A 15 -20.52 -6.09 -24.68
C THR A 15 -19.69 -5.70 -23.46
N ARG A 16 -18.39 -5.89 -23.56
CA ARG A 16 -17.40 -5.46 -22.57
C ARG A 16 -16.51 -4.38 -23.16
N HIS A 17 -15.82 -3.62 -22.31
CA HIS A 17 -14.81 -2.69 -22.81
C HIS A 17 -13.68 -3.46 -23.50
N LYS A 18 -13.02 -2.80 -24.47
CA LYS A 18 -11.98 -3.36 -25.34
C LYS A 18 -10.83 -4.09 -24.62
N HIS A 19 -10.54 -3.69 -23.39
CA HIS A 19 -9.41 -4.18 -22.60
C HIS A 19 -9.83 -5.02 -21.39
N TYR A 20 -11.10 -5.46 -21.32
CA TYR A 20 -11.64 -6.16 -20.17
C TYR A 20 -10.83 -7.40 -19.79
N ASP A 21 -10.65 -8.35 -20.72
CA ASP A 21 -9.96 -9.60 -20.40
C ASP A 21 -8.51 -9.35 -19.97
N LYS A 22 -7.89 -8.30 -20.51
CA LYS A 22 -6.53 -7.92 -20.12
C LYS A 22 -6.49 -7.41 -18.68
N VAL A 23 -7.35 -6.46 -18.31
CA VAL A 23 -7.31 -5.88 -16.96
C VAL A 23 -7.66 -6.92 -15.90
N THR A 24 -8.61 -7.81 -16.18
CA THR A 24 -8.97 -8.90 -15.25
C THR A 24 -7.83 -9.90 -15.09
N ASN A 25 -7.18 -10.29 -16.20
CA ASN A 25 -6.04 -11.21 -16.14
C ASN A 25 -4.82 -10.58 -15.44
N LEU A 26 -4.61 -9.28 -15.59
CA LEU A 26 -3.56 -8.55 -14.88
C LEU A 26 -3.85 -8.49 -13.38
N ALA A 27 -5.09 -8.21 -12.97
CA ALA A 27 -5.48 -8.20 -11.57
C ALA A 27 -5.25 -9.58 -10.90
N GLU A 28 -5.72 -10.67 -11.52
CA GLU A 28 -5.48 -12.03 -11.04
C GLU A 28 -3.99 -12.36 -10.92
N MET A 29 -3.18 -11.88 -11.89
CA MET A 29 -1.74 -12.06 -11.85
C MET A 29 -1.10 -11.27 -10.71
N TYR A 30 -1.44 -10.00 -10.53
CA TYR A 30 -0.86 -9.18 -9.47
C TYR A 30 -1.21 -9.73 -8.09
N GLU A 31 -2.46 -10.14 -7.87
CA GLU A 31 -2.89 -10.83 -6.65
C GLU A 31 -2.07 -12.11 -6.41
N ALA A 32 -1.83 -12.92 -7.45
CA ALA A 32 -0.99 -14.11 -7.34
C ALA A 32 0.44 -13.78 -6.90
N PHE A 33 1.08 -12.76 -7.50
CA PHE A 33 2.46 -12.37 -7.14
C PHE A 33 2.58 -11.75 -5.75
N ILE A 34 1.58 -11.00 -5.30
CA ILE A 34 1.61 -10.25 -4.03
C ILE A 34 1.19 -11.13 -2.85
N MET A 35 0.09 -11.88 -2.97
CA MET A 35 -0.52 -12.64 -1.88
C MET A 35 -0.14 -14.12 -1.91
N ASN A 36 -0.24 -14.74 -3.10
CA ASN A 36 -0.07 -16.18 -3.30
C ASN A 36 -0.78 -17.05 -2.24
N GLU A 37 -1.99 -16.66 -1.81
CA GLU A 37 -2.76 -17.42 -0.82
C GLU A 37 -3.27 -18.72 -1.42
N PRO A 38 -3.08 -19.88 -0.75
CA PRO A 38 -3.57 -21.15 -1.26
C PRO A 38 -5.10 -21.22 -1.17
N TYR A 39 -5.73 -21.80 -2.20
CA TYR A 39 -7.15 -22.12 -2.19
C TYR A 39 -7.36 -23.62 -2.45
N GLU A 40 -8.52 -24.14 -2.03
CA GLU A 40 -8.93 -25.51 -2.35
C GLU A 40 -9.58 -25.55 -3.73
N ASP A 41 -9.02 -26.34 -4.64
CA ASP A 41 -9.66 -26.64 -5.92
C ASP A 41 -10.84 -27.60 -5.72
N LYS A 42 -11.62 -27.84 -6.77
CA LYS A 42 -12.81 -28.72 -6.81
C LYS A 42 -12.56 -30.14 -6.28
N ASP A 43 -11.31 -30.59 -6.33
CA ASP A 43 -10.87 -31.90 -5.83
C ASP A 43 -10.37 -31.88 -4.36
N GLY A 44 -10.54 -30.75 -3.64
CA GLY A 44 -10.09 -30.57 -2.25
C GLY A 44 -8.57 -30.44 -2.10
N LYS A 45 -7.84 -30.14 -3.19
CA LYS A 45 -6.38 -29.96 -3.18
C LYS A 45 -6.03 -28.49 -2.95
N GLN A 46 -5.06 -28.23 -2.08
CA GLN A 46 -4.48 -26.90 -1.92
C GLN A 46 -3.64 -26.52 -3.13
N VAL A 47 -3.99 -25.43 -3.80
CA VAL A 47 -3.31 -24.91 -4.99
C VAL A 47 -2.86 -23.48 -4.71
N TYR A 48 -1.59 -23.18 -5.02
CA TYR A 48 -1.06 -21.82 -4.96
C TYR A 48 -1.25 -21.12 -6.31
N PRO A 49 -1.81 -19.90 -6.37
CA PRO A 49 -2.04 -19.16 -7.60
C PRO A 49 -0.79 -19.00 -8.48
N LEU A 50 0.39 -18.81 -7.87
CA LEU A 50 1.64 -18.66 -8.62
C LEU A 50 2.05 -19.91 -9.40
N ASN A 51 1.52 -21.09 -9.05
CA ASN A 51 1.82 -22.33 -9.75
C ASN A 51 1.39 -22.28 -11.22
N LYS A 52 0.38 -21.47 -11.56
CA LYS A 52 -0.05 -21.23 -12.95
C LYS A 52 1.05 -20.61 -13.83
N TYR A 53 2.04 -19.96 -13.23
CA TYR A 53 3.14 -19.31 -13.94
C TYR A 53 4.40 -20.18 -14.01
N LEU A 54 4.41 -21.36 -13.38
CA LEU A 54 5.44 -22.37 -13.59
C LEU A 54 5.31 -22.93 -15.01
N ARG A 55 6.45 -23.13 -15.67
CA ARG A 55 6.50 -23.73 -17.00
C ARG A 55 7.22 -25.07 -16.92
N GLN A 56 6.59 -26.09 -17.49
CA GLN A 56 7.17 -27.41 -17.65
C GLN A 56 8.38 -27.36 -18.57
N PHE A 57 9.44 -28.06 -18.20
CA PHE A 57 10.60 -28.25 -19.07
C PHE A 57 10.37 -29.43 -20.00
N VAL A 58 9.59 -29.22 -21.08
CA VAL A 58 9.08 -30.24 -22.02
C VAL A 58 10.11 -31.28 -22.52
N ARG A 59 11.42 -30.97 -22.51
CA ARG A 59 12.47 -31.91 -22.92
C ARG A 59 13.02 -32.82 -21.81
N ARG A 60 12.77 -32.52 -20.53
CA ARG A 60 13.41 -33.14 -19.37
C ARG A 60 12.44 -33.54 -18.26
N GLU A 61 11.19 -33.10 -18.33
CA GLU A 61 10.20 -33.21 -17.26
C GLU A 61 8.90 -33.77 -17.87
N ASP A 62 8.43 -34.89 -17.34
CA ASP A 62 7.11 -35.44 -17.66
C ASP A 62 6.02 -34.78 -16.78
N ASP A 63 4.76 -35.12 -17.00
CA ASP A 63 3.64 -34.48 -16.30
C ASP A 63 3.63 -34.82 -14.80
N GLU A 64 4.07 -36.03 -14.43
CA GLU A 64 4.14 -36.45 -13.02
C GLU A 64 5.26 -35.71 -12.26
N LEU A 65 6.43 -35.55 -12.88
CA LEU A 65 7.54 -34.77 -12.32
C LEU A 65 7.18 -33.29 -12.22
N PHE A 66 6.43 -32.75 -13.19
CA PHE A 66 5.95 -31.37 -13.11
C PHE A 66 4.97 -31.15 -11.96
N GLU A 67 4.03 -32.06 -11.75
CA GLU A 67 3.14 -32.06 -10.58
C GLU A 67 3.92 -32.20 -9.27
N GLN A 68 4.99 -33.01 -9.25
CA GLN A 68 5.88 -33.09 -8.09
C GLN A 68 6.60 -31.77 -7.82
N ARG A 69 7.09 -31.09 -8.86
CA ARG A 69 7.74 -29.78 -8.74
C ARG A 69 6.77 -28.71 -8.22
N ILE A 70 5.53 -28.70 -8.70
CA ILE A 70 4.46 -27.83 -8.21
C ILE A 70 4.27 -28.01 -6.69
N LYS A 71 4.28 -29.26 -6.20
CA LYS A 71 4.12 -29.58 -4.76
C LYS A 71 5.31 -29.14 -3.90
N ILE A 72 6.52 -29.22 -4.42
CA ILE A 72 7.74 -28.88 -3.68
C ILE A 72 7.94 -27.36 -3.64
N THR A 73 7.52 -26.65 -4.69
CA THR A 73 7.85 -25.23 -4.88
C THR A 73 7.13 -24.30 -3.88
N LYS A 74 7.90 -23.53 -3.12
CA LYS A 74 7.48 -22.38 -2.32
C LYS A 74 8.01 -21.10 -2.94
N HIS A 75 7.12 -20.21 -3.34
CA HIS A 75 7.49 -18.99 -4.06
C HIS A 75 7.94 -17.87 -3.10
N TYR A 76 9.07 -17.23 -3.39
CA TYR A 76 9.55 -16.06 -2.64
C TYR A 76 9.00 -14.71 -3.17
N ALA A 77 8.27 -14.74 -4.28
CA ALA A 77 7.75 -13.53 -4.94
C ALA A 77 6.91 -12.62 -4.01
N PRO A 78 6.02 -13.13 -3.13
CA PRO A 78 5.26 -12.30 -2.19
C PRO A 78 6.14 -11.45 -1.27
N SER A 79 7.21 -12.04 -0.73
CA SER A 79 8.14 -11.34 0.17
C SER A 79 8.88 -10.19 -0.51
N ILE A 80 9.23 -10.38 -1.80
CA ILE A 80 9.89 -9.35 -2.60
C ILE A 80 8.90 -8.25 -2.97
N CYS A 81 7.68 -8.60 -3.39
CA CYS A 81 6.63 -7.62 -3.65
C CYS A 81 6.32 -6.78 -2.41
N SER A 82 6.25 -7.42 -1.22
CA SER A 82 6.10 -6.73 0.06
C SER A 82 7.25 -5.74 0.31
N ALA A 83 8.49 -6.12 0.02
CA ALA A 83 9.65 -5.23 0.13
C ALA A 83 9.55 -4.02 -0.83
N LEU A 84 9.07 -4.23 -2.07
CA LEU A 84 8.84 -3.16 -3.05
C LEU A 84 7.72 -2.20 -2.63
N MET A 85 6.71 -2.70 -1.89
CA MET A 85 5.58 -1.88 -1.41
C MET A 85 5.93 -1.01 -0.20
N LYS A 86 6.95 -1.37 0.60
CA LYS A 86 7.32 -0.63 1.84
C LYS A 86 7.65 0.85 1.63
N PRO A 87 8.41 1.26 0.61
CA PRO A 87 8.67 2.69 0.35
C PRO A 87 7.39 3.49 0.09
N PHE A 88 6.43 2.92 -0.66
CA PHE A 88 5.14 3.57 -0.93
C PHE A 88 4.31 3.79 0.35
N ASN A 89 4.38 2.85 1.31
CA ASN A 89 3.75 3.03 2.62
C ASN A 89 4.29 4.26 3.39
N LYS A 90 5.54 4.68 3.14
CA LYS A 90 6.08 5.90 3.78
C LYS A 90 5.38 7.17 3.28
N VAL A 91 4.96 7.20 2.01
CA VAL A 91 4.19 8.32 1.45
C VAL A 91 2.86 8.46 2.17
N VAL A 92 2.15 7.35 2.35
CA VAL A 92 0.85 7.31 3.04
C VAL A 92 0.95 7.71 4.52
N ARG A 93 2.09 7.42 5.16
CA ARG A 93 2.37 7.80 6.56
C ARG A 93 2.94 9.21 6.73
N SER A 94 3.23 9.91 5.65
CA SER A 94 3.81 11.24 5.74
C SER A 94 2.76 12.24 6.22
N ASN A 95 3.02 12.88 7.36
CA ASN A 95 2.17 13.95 7.89
C ASN A 95 2.42 15.30 7.17
N ARG A 96 3.40 15.36 6.26
CA ARG A 96 3.80 16.58 5.54
C ARG A 96 2.97 16.78 4.29
N VAL A 97 1.67 16.96 4.49
CA VAL A 97 0.69 17.20 3.44
C VAL A 97 0.04 18.56 3.67
N VAL A 98 -0.07 19.35 2.62
CA VAL A 98 -0.90 20.56 2.65
C VAL A 98 -2.35 20.11 2.49
N LYS A 99 -3.11 20.11 3.58
CA LYS A 99 -4.56 19.93 3.60
C LYS A 99 -5.22 21.26 3.90
N LEU A 100 -6.07 21.73 3.00
CA LEU A 100 -6.84 22.96 3.17
C LEU A 100 -8.30 22.68 2.84
N ILE A 101 -9.16 22.95 3.81
CA ILE A 101 -10.61 23.05 3.65
C ILE A 101 -10.95 24.48 4.02
N ASP A 102 -11.38 25.26 3.04
CA ASP A 102 -11.67 26.68 3.23
C ASP A 102 -13.09 27.01 2.77
N HIS A 103 -13.79 27.78 3.59
CA HIS A 103 -15.14 28.26 3.35
C HIS A 103 -15.39 29.51 4.19
N LYS A 104 -16.29 30.40 3.75
CA LYS A 104 -16.61 31.66 4.46
C LYS A 104 -17.26 31.45 5.83
N ASP A 105 -17.83 30.28 6.06
CA ASP A 105 -18.55 29.89 7.27
C ASP A 105 -17.85 28.70 7.93
N ASP A 106 -17.34 28.92 9.15
CA ASP A 106 -16.65 27.93 9.97
C ASP A 106 -17.53 26.70 10.30
N ALA A 107 -18.86 26.87 10.33
CA ALA A 107 -19.77 25.75 10.58
C ALA A 107 -19.73 24.72 9.43
N VAL A 108 -19.52 25.19 8.20
CA VAL A 108 -19.38 24.32 7.02
C VAL A 108 -18.06 23.55 7.08
N ILE A 109 -16.99 24.19 7.52
CA ILE A 109 -15.67 23.55 7.69
C ILE A 109 -15.79 22.41 8.70
N LYS A 110 -16.39 22.66 9.87
CA LYS A 110 -16.60 21.62 10.90
C LYS A 110 -17.48 20.47 10.42
N ASP A 111 -18.59 20.76 9.73
CA ASP A 111 -19.47 19.72 9.17
C ASP A 111 -18.76 18.87 8.11
N MET A 112 -17.86 19.46 7.32
CA MET A 112 -17.02 18.76 6.36
C MET A 112 -15.98 17.87 7.05
N GLU A 113 -15.27 18.39 8.05
CA GLU A 113 -14.30 17.62 8.83
C GLU A 113 -14.97 16.41 9.51
N GLU A 114 -16.15 16.59 10.09
CA GLU A 114 -16.93 15.49 10.66
C GLU A 114 -17.34 14.45 9.60
N ALA A 115 -17.80 14.89 8.43
CA ALA A 115 -18.17 14.00 7.33
C ALA A 115 -16.96 13.18 6.83
N MET A 116 -15.80 13.82 6.74
CA MET A 116 -14.56 13.19 6.28
C MET A 116 -14.02 12.19 7.30
N ASN A 117 -14.14 12.50 8.59
CA ASN A 117 -13.73 11.61 9.68
C ASN A 117 -14.59 10.36 9.74
N LYS A 118 -15.88 10.45 9.43
CA LYS A 118 -16.79 9.30 9.46
C LYS A 118 -16.84 8.49 8.15
N PHE A 119 -16.25 8.99 7.07
CA PHE A 119 -16.35 8.36 5.75
C PHE A 119 -16.01 6.85 5.71
N TYR A 120 -15.06 6.40 6.54
CA TYR A 120 -14.61 5.01 6.58
C TYR A 120 -14.04 4.66 7.95
N GLY A 121 -14.30 3.45 8.44
CA GLY A 121 -13.81 2.96 9.73
C GLY A 121 -14.61 3.46 10.93
N GLU A 122 -14.37 2.85 12.09
CA GLU A 122 -15.00 3.18 13.38
C GLU A 122 -14.14 4.13 14.23
N ALA A 123 -12.92 4.46 13.78
CA ALA A 123 -11.97 5.22 14.57
C ALA A 123 -12.21 6.73 14.45
N ASP A 124 -12.29 7.40 15.59
CA ASP A 124 -12.28 8.86 15.67
C ASP A 124 -10.97 9.39 15.07
N ASN A 125 -11.08 10.20 14.01
CA ASN A 125 -10.02 11.05 13.42
C ASN A 125 -9.19 10.51 12.23
N SER A 126 -9.71 9.62 11.38
CA SER A 126 -9.01 9.40 10.10
C SER A 126 -9.83 8.92 8.91
N GLY A 127 -11.16 9.04 8.82
CA GLY A 127 -11.96 8.39 7.77
C GLY A 127 -11.39 8.36 6.34
N PHE A 128 -11.21 9.51 5.68
CA PHE A 128 -10.61 9.56 4.33
C PHE A 128 -9.20 8.96 4.28
N ASP A 129 -8.33 9.38 5.21
CA ASP A 129 -6.94 8.93 5.25
C ASP A 129 -6.80 7.44 5.59
N GLN A 130 -7.73 6.92 6.39
CA GLN A 130 -7.83 5.53 6.80
C GLN A 130 -8.22 4.67 5.61
N PHE A 131 -9.24 5.07 4.84
CA PHE A 131 -9.59 4.39 3.60
C PHE A 131 -8.41 4.38 2.63
N LEU A 132 -7.77 5.54 2.45
CA LEU A 132 -6.65 5.63 1.51
C LEU A 132 -5.45 4.79 1.95
N ARG A 133 -5.23 4.65 3.26
CA ARG A 133 -4.15 3.83 3.83
C ARG A 133 -4.43 2.34 3.80
N GLU A 134 -5.65 1.93 4.13
CA GLU A 134 -6.00 0.53 4.33
C GLU A 134 -6.51 -0.14 3.05
N ARG A 135 -7.18 0.61 2.16
CA ARG A 135 -7.85 0.06 0.98
C ARG A 135 -7.27 0.55 -0.34
N TYR A 136 -7.11 1.85 -0.53
CA TYR A 136 -6.50 2.37 -1.78
C TYR A 136 -5.07 1.84 -1.97
N PHE A 137 -4.25 1.85 -0.91
CA PHE A 137 -2.88 1.36 -0.97
C PHE A 137 -2.77 -0.05 -1.56
N PRO A 138 -3.39 -1.12 -0.99
CA PRO A 138 -3.31 -2.45 -1.60
C PRO A 138 -3.94 -2.51 -2.99
N LEU A 139 -5.07 -1.83 -3.23
CA LEU A 139 -5.75 -1.85 -4.54
C LEU A 139 -4.88 -1.33 -5.68
N VAL A 140 -4.05 -0.31 -5.46
CA VAL A 140 -3.13 0.19 -6.51
C VAL A 140 -2.17 -0.89 -7.00
N PHE A 141 -1.80 -1.84 -6.14
CA PHE A 141 -0.90 -2.93 -6.50
C PHE A 141 -1.65 -4.16 -7.00
N THR A 142 -2.80 -4.51 -6.42
CA THR A 142 -3.55 -5.73 -6.81
C THR A 142 -4.48 -5.50 -7.99
N ASP A 143 -5.27 -4.41 -7.99
CA ASP A 143 -6.19 -4.07 -9.06
C ASP A 143 -6.23 -2.56 -9.34
N PRO A 144 -5.23 -2.03 -10.08
CA PRO A 144 -5.18 -0.61 -10.44
C PRO A 144 -6.31 -0.18 -11.38
N ASN A 145 -7.11 -1.10 -11.94
CA ASN A 145 -8.28 -0.77 -12.76
C ASN A 145 -9.60 -0.88 -11.98
N ALA A 146 -9.54 -1.14 -10.67
CA ALA A 146 -10.67 -1.00 -9.79
C ALA A 146 -11.16 0.46 -9.73
N TRP A 147 -12.44 0.61 -9.41
CA TRP A 147 -13.12 1.88 -9.27
C TRP A 147 -13.64 2.06 -7.85
N VAL A 148 -13.54 3.27 -7.32
CA VAL A 148 -14.12 3.63 -6.02
C VAL A 148 -15.30 4.57 -6.25
N TRP A 149 -16.46 4.18 -5.75
CA TRP A 149 -17.69 4.96 -5.75
C TRP A 149 -17.88 5.67 -4.41
N VAL A 150 -18.20 6.96 -4.44
CA VAL A 150 -18.68 7.70 -3.27
C VAL A 150 -20.19 7.54 -3.17
N ALA A 151 -20.63 6.59 -2.34
CA ALA A 151 -22.02 6.25 -2.12
C ALA A 151 -22.60 6.98 -0.91
N PHE A 152 -23.93 6.99 -0.79
CA PHE A 152 -24.65 7.41 0.40
C PHE A 152 -25.94 6.58 0.53
N GLU A 153 -26.42 6.39 1.76
CA GLU A 153 -27.67 5.69 2.01
C GLU A 153 -28.88 6.57 1.76
N LYS A 154 -30.05 5.96 1.62
CA LYS A 154 -31.31 6.72 1.50
C LYS A 154 -31.53 7.54 2.78
N PHE A 155 -31.63 8.85 2.62
CA PHE A 155 -31.83 9.80 3.72
C PHE A 155 -33.05 10.70 3.47
N ASP A 156 -33.60 11.26 4.55
CA ASP A 156 -34.63 12.31 4.46
C ASP A 156 -33.94 13.67 4.50
N ALA A 157 -33.89 14.34 3.34
CA ALA A 157 -33.22 15.63 3.19
C ALA A 157 -33.76 16.74 4.11
N ASN A 158 -34.95 16.57 4.70
CA ASN A 158 -35.51 17.53 5.65
C ASN A 158 -35.05 17.30 7.10
N LYS A 159 -34.52 16.11 7.40
CA LYS A 159 -34.13 15.72 8.77
C LYS A 159 -32.62 15.60 8.91
N GLU A 160 -31.96 15.04 7.91
CA GLU A 160 -30.56 14.64 7.99
C GLU A 160 -29.82 14.93 6.68
N LYS A 161 -28.51 15.12 6.79
CA LYS A 161 -27.62 15.26 5.63
C LYS A 161 -27.14 13.87 5.17
N PRO A 162 -26.83 13.68 3.88
CA PRO A 162 -26.33 12.40 3.40
C PRO A 162 -25.00 12.06 4.08
N TYR A 163 -24.93 10.82 4.52
CA TYR A 163 -23.71 10.21 4.98
C TYR A 163 -23.01 9.51 3.83
N THR A 164 -21.79 9.94 3.52
CA THR A 164 -21.02 9.40 2.39
C THR A 164 -20.05 8.31 2.84
N PHE A 165 -19.91 7.25 2.06
CA PHE A 165 -18.97 6.16 2.30
C PHE A 165 -18.41 5.60 0.97
N PRO A 166 -17.22 4.98 0.99
CA PRO A 166 -16.62 4.40 -0.21
C PRO A 166 -17.17 3.00 -0.50
N VAL A 167 -17.42 2.70 -1.77
CA VAL A 167 -17.72 1.36 -2.28
C VAL A 167 -16.73 1.02 -3.39
N GLU A 168 -16.08 -0.13 -3.27
CA GLU A 168 -15.07 -0.59 -4.23
C GLU A 168 -15.70 -1.53 -5.27
N TYR A 169 -15.38 -1.30 -6.54
CA TYR A 169 -15.72 -2.18 -7.64
C TYR A 169 -14.43 -2.67 -8.30
N SER A 170 -14.21 -3.99 -8.27
CA SER A 170 -13.07 -4.60 -8.97
C SER A 170 -13.19 -4.42 -10.49
N SER A 171 -12.06 -4.52 -11.18
CA SER A 171 -12.00 -4.52 -12.65
C SER A 171 -12.87 -5.61 -13.28
N LYS A 172 -13.09 -6.72 -12.57
CA LYS A 172 -14.01 -7.81 -12.98
C LYS A 172 -15.49 -7.43 -12.84
N ALA A 173 -15.84 -6.59 -11.88
CA ALA A 173 -17.20 -6.08 -11.75
C ALA A 173 -17.50 -5.00 -12.81
N VAL A 174 -16.50 -4.20 -13.20
CA VAL A 174 -16.68 -3.13 -14.19
C VAL A 174 -16.62 -3.67 -15.62
N ILE A 175 -17.79 -3.93 -16.20
CA ILE A 175 -17.89 -4.57 -17.51
C ILE A 175 -17.62 -3.62 -18.67
N ASN A 176 -17.98 -2.34 -18.54
CA ASN A 176 -17.78 -1.36 -19.60
C ASN A 176 -17.75 0.08 -19.06
N TYR A 177 -17.13 0.99 -19.78
CA TYR A 177 -17.08 2.42 -19.43
C TYR A 177 -16.73 3.26 -20.66
N SER A 178 -16.97 4.57 -20.59
CA SER A 178 -16.47 5.54 -21.55
C SER A 178 -15.73 6.67 -20.87
N VAL A 179 -14.54 6.95 -21.39
CA VAL A 179 -13.66 8.04 -20.96
C VAL A 179 -13.25 8.80 -22.20
N ASP A 180 -13.49 10.11 -22.19
CA ASP A 180 -13.08 11.04 -23.24
C ASP A 180 -12.26 12.17 -22.63
N HIS A 181 -11.09 12.48 -23.19
CA HIS A 181 -10.16 13.49 -22.63
C HIS A 181 -9.86 13.32 -21.12
N ASP A 182 -9.72 12.08 -20.65
CA ASP A 182 -9.59 11.70 -19.23
C ASP A 182 -10.79 12.05 -18.34
N TYR A 183 -11.89 12.55 -18.92
CA TYR A 183 -13.17 12.73 -18.27
C TYR A 183 -14.01 11.45 -18.40
N THR A 184 -14.51 10.93 -17.27
CA THR A 184 -15.36 9.73 -17.27
C THR A 184 -16.81 10.14 -17.54
N GLU A 185 -17.36 9.72 -18.67
CA GLU A 185 -18.74 10.02 -19.06
C GLU A 185 -19.73 9.07 -18.40
N TRP A 186 -19.42 7.77 -18.40
CA TRP A 186 -20.24 6.75 -17.74
C TRP A 186 -19.44 5.49 -17.41
N VAL A 187 -19.91 4.76 -16.39
CA VAL A 187 -19.34 3.49 -15.95
C VAL A 187 -20.46 2.48 -15.74
N LEU A 188 -20.31 1.27 -16.29
CA LEU A 188 -21.26 0.17 -16.16
C LEU A 188 -20.63 -0.96 -15.32
N VAL A 189 -21.30 -1.27 -14.22
CA VAL A 189 -20.88 -2.28 -13.23
C VAL A 189 -21.87 -3.44 -13.25
N LYS A 190 -21.35 -4.66 -13.21
CA LYS A 190 -22.09 -5.90 -12.99
C LYS A 190 -21.76 -6.43 -11.60
N LEU A 191 -22.79 -6.61 -10.79
CA LEU A 191 -22.74 -7.20 -9.46
C LEU A 191 -23.62 -8.44 -9.41
N SER A 192 -23.42 -9.27 -8.40
CA SER A 192 -24.33 -10.35 -8.04
C SER A 192 -25.04 -10.04 -6.73
N TYR A 193 -26.24 -10.57 -6.55
CA TYR A 193 -26.96 -10.52 -5.27
C TYR A 193 -27.56 -11.89 -4.96
N SER A 194 -27.67 -12.25 -3.68
CA SER A 194 -28.28 -13.50 -3.25
C SER A 194 -29.81 -13.41 -3.21
N TYR A 195 -30.48 -14.51 -3.50
CA TYR A 195 -31.92 -14.68 -3.39
C TYR A 195 -32.25 -16.11 -2.96
N ILE A 196 -33.42 -16.29 -2.36
CA ILE A 196 -33.95 -17.60 -1.98
C ILE A 196 -34.80 -18.13 -3.13
N ALA A 197 -34.43 -19.28 -3.67
CA ALA A 197 -35.20 -19.97 -4.69
C ALA A 197 -36.41 -20.71 -4.08
N LYS A 198 -37.36 -21.12 -4.92
CA LYS A 198 -38.58 -21.87 -4.51
C LYS A 198 -38.29 -23.17 -3.73
N ASN A 199 -37.08 -23.70 -3.83
CA ASN A 199 -36.61 -24.89 -3.11
C ASN A 199 -35.86 -24.56 -1.80
N ASP A 200 -35.99 -23.32 -1.30
CA ASP A 200 -35.28 -22.80 -0.13
C ASP A 200 -33.74 -22.84 -0.22
N ALA A 201 -33.20 -22.98 -1.44
CA ALA A 201 -31.76 -22.85 -1.68
C ALA A 201 -31.38 -21.38 -1.91
N GLU A 202 -30.28 -20.94 -1.31
CA GLU A 202 -29.67 -19.65 -1.61
C GLU A 202 -28.95 -19.72 -2.95
N LYS A 203 -29.33 -18.83 -3.88
CA LYS A 203 -28.75 -18.70 -5.22
C LYS A 203 -28.37 -17.26 -5.48
N THR A 204 -27.57 -17.01 -6.51
CA THR A 204 -27.14 -15.67 -6.92
C THR A 204 -27.71 -15.27 -8.28
N SER A 205 -28.08 -14.00 -8.42
CA SER A 205 -28.57 -13.40 -9.67
C SER A 205 -27.80 -12.13 -10.00
N ASP A 206 -27.91 -11.68 -11.23
CA ASP A 206 -27.17 -10.55 -11.77
C ASP A 206 -27.88 -9.21 -11.53
N ARG A 207 -27.09 -8.19 -11.19
CA ARG A 207 -27.50 -6.79 -11.05
C ARG A 207 -26.55 -5.93 -11.88
N TYR A 208 -27.08 -4.99 -12.65
CA TYR A 208 -26.29 -4.06 -13.46
C TYR A 208 -26.57 -2.64 -13.01
N ILE A 209 -25.52 -1.81 -12.89
CA ILE A 209 -25.66 -0.40 -12.52
C ILE A 209 -24.84 0.42 -13.50
N ILE A 210 -25.47 1.38 -14.18
CA ILE A 210 -24.78 2.38 -14.98
C ILE A 210 -24.81 3.72 -14.25
N PHE A 211 -23.64 4.33 -14.10
CA PHE A 211 -23.46 5.63 -13.50
C PHE A 211 -23.17 6.65 -14.59
N GLY A 212 -23.92 7.75 -14.62
CA GLY A 212 -23.64 8.92 -15.44
C GLY A 212 -23.30 10.14 -14.59
N GLU A 213 -23.40 11.31 -15.20
CA GLU A 213 -23.05 12.59 -14.58
C GLU A 213 -23.97 12.96 -13.41
N ASP A 214 -25.28 12.83 -13.59
CA ASP A 214 -26.30 13.23 -12.61
C ASP A 214 -27.27 12.11 -12.22
N VAL A 215 -27.31 11.04 -13.01
CA VAL A 215 -28.24 9.93 -12.83
C VAL A 215 -27.54 8.59 -12.92
N ALA A 216 -28.06 7.63 -12.16
CA ALA A 216 -27.66 6.23 -12.23
C ALA A 216 -28.90 5.36 -12.46
N TYR A 217 -28.77 4.35 -13.32
CA TYR A 217 -29.81 3.35 -13.53
C TYR A 217 -29.34 1.99 -13.07
N GLU A 218 -30.21 1.30 -12.34
CA GLU A 218 -29.97 -0.07 -11.89
C GLU A 218 -30.98 -1.02 -12.52
N TYR A 219 -30.48 -2.12 -13.07
CA TYR A 219 -31.24 -3.20 -13.66
C TYR A 219 -30.99 -4.47 -12.86
N LYS A 220 -32.00 -4.92 -12.12
CA LYS A 220 -31.91 -6.11 -11.27
C LYS A 220 -32.68 -7.27 -11.90
N LEU A 221 -31.98 -8.35 -12.29
CA LEU A 221 -32.56 -9.49 -13.00
C LEU A 221 -33.48 -10.29 -12.08
N ILE A 222 -34.76 -10.42 -12.42
CA ILE A 222 -35.71 -11.26 -11.68
C ILE A 222 -35.48 -12.73 -12.07
N PRO A 223 -35.06 -13.61 -11.14
CA PRO A 223 -34.93 -15.04 -11.41
C PRO A 223 -36.30 -15.70 -11.55
N ASP A 224 -36.44 -16.67 -12.46
CA ASP A 224 -37.71 -17.37 -12.69
C ASP A 224 -38.13 -18.27 -11.50
N ASP A 225 -37.16 -18.68 -10.69
CA ASP A 225 -37.30 -19.55 -9.54
C ASP A 225 -37.26 -18.82 -8.20
N ILE A 226 -37.35 -17.48 -8.19
CA ILE A 226 -37.44 -16.71 -6.94
C ILE A 226 -38.71 -17.08 -6.15
N LYS A 227 -38.58 -17.15 -4.82
CA LYS A 227 -39.71 -17.37 -3.90
C LYS A 227 -40.61 -16.13 -3.86
N GLU A 228 -41.93 -16.31 -3.98
CA GLU A 228 -42.88 -15.19 -4.05
C GLU A 228 -42.81 -14.27 -2.82
N SER A 229 -42.56 -14.82 -1.63
CA SER A 229 -42.41 -14.05 -0.39
C SER A 229 -41.15 -13.16 -0.33
N GLU A 230 -40.15 -13.44 -1.17
CA GLU A 230 -38.85 -12.75 -1.24
C GLU A 230 -38.73 -11.89 -2.50
N THR A 231 -39.83 -11.71 -3.23
CA THR A 231 -39.83 -10.92 -4.45
C THR A 231 -39.66 -9.45 -4.10
N PHE A 232 -38.57 -8.85 -4.57
CA PHE A 232 -38.25 -7.43 -4.34
C PHE A 232 -38.98 -6.46 -5.29
N VAL A 233 -39.85 -6.98 -6.15
CA VAL A 233 -40.67 -6.20 -7.10
C VAL A 233 -41.84 -5.58 -6.37
N LYS A 234 -41.94 -4.25 -6.38
CA LYS A 234 -43.11 -3.52 -5.88
C LYS A 234 -44.12 -3.31 -7.01
N PRO A 235 -45.42 -3.10 -6.71
CA PRO A 235 -46.46 -2.90 -7.73
C PRO A 235 -46.17 -1.75 -8.71
N ASP A 236 -45.46 -0.72 -8.25
CA ASP A 236 -45.14 0.49 -9.03
C ASP A 236 -43.75 0.44 -9.69
N ASP A 237 -43.01 -0.66 -9.57
CA ASP A 237 -41.68 -0.77 -10.13
C ASP A 237 -41.72 -0.88 -11.66
N THR A 238 -40.78 -0.21 -12.33
CA THR A 238 -40.66 -0.28 -13.79
C THR A 238 -40.01 -1.59 -14.20
N LEU A 239 -40.68 -2.37 -15.05
CA LEU A 239 -40.17 -3.63 -15.58
C LEU A 239 -39.65 -3.48 -17.01
N TRP A 240 -38.47 -4.01 -17.27
CA TRP A 240 -37.91 -4.13 -18.60
C TRP A 240 -37.71 -5.61 -18.95
N ILE A 241 -38.00 -5.99 -20.20
CA ILE A 241 -37.90 -7.36 -20.70
C ILE A 241 -36.93 -7.37 -21.87
N THR A 242 -35.93 -8.25 -21.84
CA THR A 242 -34.99 -8.39 -22.96
C THR A 242 -35.68 -9.01 -24.17
N GLU A 243 -35.40 -8.48 -25.37
CA GLU A 243 -36.03 -8.95 -26.61
C GLU A 243 -35.62 -10.40 -26.95
N LYS A 244 -34.37 -10.77 -26.65
CA LYS A 244 -33.76 -12.03 -27.06
C LYS A 244 -34.10 -13.21 -26.14
N ASP A 245 -33.96 -13.01 -24.83
CA ASP A 245 -34.03 -14.09 -23.83
C ASP A 245 -35.30 -14.02 -22.96
N LYS A 246 -36.14 -12.99 -23.16
CA LYS A 246 -37.35 -12.71 -22.35
C LYS A 246 -37.08 -12.64 -20.84
N LYS A 247 -35.86 -12.29 -20.44
CA LYS A 247 -35.48 -12.09 -19.05
C LYS A 247 -36.08 -10.78 -18.55
N LYS A 248 -36.67 -10.80 -17.35
CA LYS A 248 -37.31 -9.64 -16.73
C LYS A 248 -36.36 -8.96 -15.77
N PHE A 249 -36.28 -7.64 -15.84
CA PHE A 249 -35.48 -6.81 -14.95
C PHE A 249 -36.37 -5.78 -14.27
N VAL A 250 -36.10 -5.51 -13.00
CA VAL A 250 -36.59 -4.30 -12.33
C VAL A 250 -35.62 -3.17 -12.62
N VAL A 251 -36.16 -2.01 -13.02
CA VAL A 251 -35.38 -0.80 -13.31
C VAL A 251 -35.58 0.22 -12.20
N TYR A 252 -34.49 0.60 -11.54
CA TYR A 252 -34.45 1.70 -10.60
C TYR A 252 -33.72 2.90 -11.22
N ASN A 253 -34.24 4.10 -10.96
CA ASN A 253 -33.63 5.37 -11.36
C ASN A 253 -33.22 6.15 -10.12
N TYR A 254 -31.96 6.58 -10.06
CA TYR A 254 -31.41 7.37 -8.98
C TYR A 254 -30.88 8.70 -9.53
N GLU A 255 -31.45 9.81 -9.07
CA GLU A 255 -30.96 11.16 -9.39
C GLU A 255 -30.04 11.65 -8.27
N HIS A 256 -28.73 11.58 -8.48
CA HIS A 256 -27.72 12.01 -7.50
C HIS A 256 -27.17 13.42 -7.76
N LYS A 257 -27.39 13.98 -8.97
CA LYS A 257 -27.06 15.37 -9.35
C LYS A 257 -25.62 15.77 -9.01
N SER A 258 -24.67 14.86 -9.28
CA SER A 258 -23.28 15.08 -8.88
C SER A 258 -22.48 15.95 -9.87
N GLY A 259 -23.03 16.30 -11.04
CA GLY A 259 -22.31 17.06 -12.09
C GLY A 259 -21.06 16.35 -12.62
N ARG A 260 -20.88 15.07 -12.28
CA ARG A 260 -19.81 14.17 -12.73
C ARG A 260 -20.12 12.75 -12.28
N VAL A 261 -19.56 11.76 -12.98
CA VAL A 261 -19.65 10.36 -12.52
C VAL A 261 -19.04 10.23 -11.12
N PRO A 262 -19.75 9.66 -10.14
CA PRO A 262 -19.30 9.56 -8.75
C PRO A 262 -18.30 8.42 -8.52
N LEU A 263 -17.63 7.95 -9.58
CA LEU A 263 -16.62 6.90 -9.55
C LEU A 263 -15.29 7.42 -10.08
N MET A 264 -14.20 6.96 -9.47
CA MET A 264 -12.84 7.22 -9.95
C MET A 264 -12.00 5.94 -9.94
N ARG A 265 -11.16 5.77 -10.97
CA ARG A 265 -10.18 4.68 -11.06
C ARG A 265 -9.08 4.86 -10.03
N VAL A 266 -8.65 3.73 -9.44
CA VAL A 266 -7.59 3.69 -8.42
C VAL A 266 -6.20 3.92 -9.01
N GLY A 267 -5.91 3.35 -10.17
CA GLY A 267 -4.57 3.37 -10.77
C GLY A 267 -4.09 4.76 -11.17
N TYR A 268 -2.77 4.93 -11.11
CA TYR A 268 -2.07 6.14 -11.56
C TYR A 268 -1.13 5.87 -12.75
N ARG A 269 -0.58 4.66 -12.83
CA ARG A 269 0.40 4.30 -13.84
C ARG A 269 -0.27 3.81 -15.12
N ARG A 270 -0.24 4.64 -16.16
CA ARG A 270 -0.86 4.33 -17.46
C ARG A 270 -0.18 3.15 -18.15
N ASP A 271 -0.99 2.30 -18.76
CA ASP A 271 -0.55 1.13 -19.50
C ASP A 271 -0.13 1.52 -20.94
N LEU A 272 1.17 1.46 -21.21
CA LEU A 272 1.73 1.76 -22.54
C LEU A 272 1.16 0.85 -23.64
N SER A 273 0.87 -0.40 -23.30
CA SER A 273 0.41 -1.39 -24.29
C SER A 273 -1.08 -1.25 -24.64
N THR A 274 -1.88 -0.52 -23.86
CA THR A 274 -3.23 -0.07 -24.26
C THR A 274 -3.25 1.38 -24.74
N LYS A 275 -2.08 1.97 -25.03
CA LYS A 275 -1.95 3.40 -25.37
C LYS A 275 -2.56 4.31 -24.29
N SER A 276 -2.36 3.95 -23.03
CA SER A 276 -2.84 4.67 -21.85
C SER A 276 -4.36 4.61 -21.58
N GLU A 277 -5.09 3.69 -22.21
CA GLU A 277 -6.53 3.51 -21.92
C GLU A 277 -6.77 2.86 -20.53
N THR A 278 -5.82 2.06 -20.04
CA THR A 278 -5.89 1.32 -18.76
C THR A 278 -4.69 1.62 -17.85
N PHE A 279 -4.71 1.09 -16.63
CA PHE A 279 -3.62 1.23 -15.66
C PHE A 279 -2.94 -0.11 -15.34
N VAL A 280 -1.70 -0.05 -14.84
CA VAL A 280 -0.90 -1.21 -14.42
C VAL A 280 -0.32 -0.99 -13.03
N ASN A 281 0.12 -2.08 -12.39
CA ASN A 281 0.79 -2.03 -11.09
C ASN A 281 2.09 -1.18 -11.17
N PRO A 282 2.46 -0.46 -10.10
CA PRO A 282 3.70 0.33 -10.01
C PRO A 282 5.00 -0.34 -10.46
N PHE A 283 5.12 -1.66 -10.41
CA PHE A 283 6.32 -2.40 -10.81
C PHE A 283 6.08 -3.34 -12.02
N HIS A 284 5.03 -3.09 -12.80
CA HIS A 284 4.62 -3.96 -13.92
C HIS A 284 5.67 -4.08 -15.03
N TYR A 285 6.30 -2.98 -15.45
CA TYR A 285 7.25 -3.00 -16.57
C TYR A 285 8.69 -3.30 -16.13
N GLU A 286 9.05 -2.89 -14.92
CA GLU A 286 10.41 -2.98 -14.37
C GLU A 286 10.67 -4.33 -13.72
N ALA A 287 9.76 -4.80 -12.85
CA ALA A 287 10.03 -5.98 -12.02
C ALA A 287 9.34 -7.25 -12.51
N LEU A 288 8.16 -7.15 -13.12
CA LEU A 288 7.33 -8.33 -13.40
C LEU A 288 8.03 -9.38 -14.27
N PRO A 289 8.75 -9.05 -15.36
CA PRO A 289 9.48 -10.05 -16.15
C PRO A 289 10.51 -10.81 -15.30
N THR A 290 11.27 -10.09 -14.47
CA THR A 290 12.28 -10.65 -13.58
C THR A 290 11.65 -11.45 -12.43
N LEU A 291 10.47 -11.05 -11.95
CA LEU A 291 9.68 -11.83 -10.98
C LEU A 291 9.18 -13.15 -11.58
N GLN A 292 8.75 -13.16 -12.85
CA GLN A 292 8.39 -14.40 -13.56
C GLN A 292 9.61 -15.32 -13.74
N GLU A 293 10.77 -14.76 -14.04
CA GLU A 293 12.03 -15.52 -14.07
C GLU A 293 12.38 -16.08 -12.69
N LEU A 294 12.23 -15.30 -11.63
CA LEU A 294 12.46 -15.74 -10.27
C LEU A 294 11.58 -16.93 -9.88
N VAL A 295 10.30 -16.94 -10.23
CA VAL A 295 9.39 -18.08 -10.00
C VAL A 295 9.97 -19.37 -10.59
N LYS A 296 10.53 -19.28 -11.80
CA LYS A 296 11.19 -20.42 -12.44
C LYS A 296 12.47 -20.84 -11.71
N VAL A 297 13.38 -19.90 -11.43
CA VAL A 297 14.69 -20.21 -10.83
C VAL A 297 14.54 -20.77 -9.41
N THR A 298 13.63 -20.20 -8.62
CA THR A 298 13.39 -20.64 -7.23
C THR A 298 12.83 -22.05 -7.15
N SER A 299 11.95 -22.43 -8.08
CA SER A 299 11.47 -23.81 -8.20
C SER A 299 12.61 -24.80 -8.52
N GLU A 300 13.56 -24.41 -9.37
CA GLU A 300 14.71 -25.26 -9.74
C GLU A 300 15.69 -25.41 -8.58
N LEU A 301 15.93 -24.34 -7.83
CA LEU A 301 16.76 -24.37 -6.62
C LEU A 301 16.17 -25.33 -5.58
N GLN A 302 14.86 -25.25 -5.33
CA GLN A 302 14.20 -26.12 -4.35
C GLN A 302 14.13 -27.59 -4.80
N LEU A 303 13.90 -27.83 -6.10
CA LEU A 303 13.98 -29.16 -6.66
C LEU A 303 15.40 -29.73 -6.50
N SER A 304 16.42 -28.92 -6.79
CA SER A 304 17.83 -29.30 -6.67
C SER A 304 18.23 -29.59 -5.23
N ILE A 305 17.78 -28.77 -4.28
CA ILE A 305 17.97 -29.03 -2.84
C ILE A 305 17.32 -30.37 -2.45
N THR A 306 16.07 -30.59 -2.86
CA THR A 306 15.30 -31.77 -2.47
C THR A 306 15.88 -33.06 -3.06
N LEU A 307 16.30 -33.04 -4.32
CA LEU A 307 16.74 -34.24 -5.04
C LEU A 307 18.23 -34.51 -4.94
N HIS A 308 19.05 -33.50 -4.65
CA HIS A 308 20.51 -33.60 -4.80
C HIS A 308 21.33 -33.09 -3.61
N ALA A 309 20.77 -32.30 -2.69
CA ALA A 309 21.54 -31.86 -1.52
C ALA A 309 21.84 -33.01 -0.54
N PHE A 310 20.99 -34.04 -0.51
CA PHE A 310 21.24 -35.23 0.29
C PHE A 310 22.12 -36.23 -0.48
N PRO A 311 23.24 -36.69 0.10
CA PRO A 311 24.11 -37.68 -0.53
C PRO A 311 23.33 -38.93 -0.93
N LYS A 312 23.44 -39.33 -2.20
CA LYS A 312 22.81 -40.56 -2.69
C LYS A 312 23.76 -41.72 -2.42
N GLN A 313 23.26 -42.71 -1.67
CA GLN A 313 24.01 -43.95 -1.44
C GLN A 313 23.89 -44.83 -2.69
N VAL A 314 25.01 -45.07 -3.36
CA VAL A 314 25.07 -46.05 -4.44
C VAL A 314 25.59 -47.36 -3.85
N ILE A 315 24.73 -48.38 -3.83
CA ILE A 315 25.08 -49.73 -3.36
C ILE A 315 25.04 -50.74 -4.51
N TYR A 316 26.00 -51.65 -4.54
CA TYR A 316 25.89 -52.87 -5.31
C TYR A 316 24.98 -53.83 -4.54
N THR A 317 23.89 -54.27 -5.18
CA THR A 317 22.95 -55.24 -4.60
C THR A 317 23.07 -56.57 -5.34
N GLU A 318 23.06 -57.67 -4.59
CA GLU A 318 23.03 -59.00 -5.16
C GLU A 318 21.63 -59.32 -5.71
N GLU A 319 21.60 -60.06 -6.82
CA GLU A 319 20.37 -60.64 -7.36
C GLU A 319 19.77 -61.64 -6.37
N CYS A 320 18.44 -61.79 -6.39
CA CYS A 320 17.77 -62.71 -5.48
C CYS A 320 18.19 -64.16 -5.77
N ASP A 321 18.69 -64.84 -4.74
CA ASP A 321 19.21 -66.20 -4.73
C ASP A 321 18.12 -67.28 -4.55
N ALA A 322 16.85 -66.89 -4.53
CA ALA A 322 15.74 -67.82 -4.41
C ALA A 322 15.67 -68.76 -5.63
N LYS A 323 15.66 -70.08 -5.38
CA LYS A 323 15.54 -71.10 -6.45
C LYS A 323 14.27 -70.88 -7.27
N GLY A 324 14.47 -70.56 -8.55
CA GLY A 324 13.38 -70.32 -9.51
C GLY A 324 12.92 -68.88 -9.62
N CYS A 325 13.62 -67.91 -9.00
CA CYS A 325 13.35 -66.49 -9.15
C CYS A 325 14.04 -65.93 -10.41
N ASN A 326 13.27 -65.28 -11.28
CA ASN A 326 13.77 -64.53 -12.42
C ASN A 326 13.22 -63.09 -12.34
N GLY A 327 14.06 -62.15 -11.93
CA GLY A 327 13.69 -60.73 -11.85
C GLY A 327 12.57 -60.39 -10.85
N GLY A 328 12.31 -61.25 -9.85
CA GLY A 328 11.28 -61.03 -8.82
C GLY A 328 10.05 -61.94 -8.96
N LEU A 329 9.93 -62.69 -10.05
CA LEU A 329 8.87 -63.66 -10.28
C LEU A 329 9.39 -65.09 -10.17
N MET A 330 8.60 -65.98 -9.60
CA MET A 330 8.88 -67.43 -9.55
C MET A 330 8.68 -68.07 -10.93
N MET A 331 9.16 -69.30 -11.13
CA MET A 331 9.13 -70.03 -12.43
C MET A 331 7.77 -70.10 -13.12
N ASP A 332 6.66 -69.92 -12.39
CA ASP A 332 5.30 -69.87 -12.94
C ASP A 332 4.91 -68.51 -13.57
N GLY A 333 5.81 -67.51 -13.51
CA GLY A 333 5.67 -66.19 -14.14
C GLY A 333 4.58 -65.28 -13.55
N LYS A 334 3.82 -65.76 -12.55
CA LYS A 334 2.69 -65.04 -11.93
C LYS A 334 2.83 -64.82 -10.43
N THR A 335 3.67 -65.62 -9.76
CA THR A 335 3.81 -65.59 -8.31
C THR A 335 5.03 -64.77 -7.93
N GLU A 336 4.82 -63.70 -7.17
CA GLU A 336 5.91 -62.87 -6.64
C GLU A 336 6.80 -63.69 -5.71
N CYS A 337 8.12 -63.55 -5.89
CA CYS A 337 9.11 -64.23 -5.06
C CYS A 337 9.00 -63.71 -3.62
N GLN A 338 8.67 -64.60 -2.68
CA GLN A 338 8.48 -64.28 -1.25
C GLN A 338 9.76 -63.84 -0.53
N VAL A 339 10.93 -64.02 -1.15
CA VAL A 339 12.24 -63.66 -0.57
C VAL A 339 12.67 -62.24 -0.94
N CYS A 340 12.30 -61.76 -2.13
CA CYS A 340 12.57 -60.38 -2.57
C CYS A 340 11.30 -59.53 -2.75
N ASN A 341 10.14 -60.06 -2.37
CA ASN A 341 8.82 -59.42 -2.53
C ASN A 341 8.62 -58.80 -3.92
N GLY A 342 8.92 -59.55 -4.98
CA GLY A 342 8.70 -59.11 -6.36
C GLY A 342 9.77 -58.19 -6.95
N THR A 343 10.80 -57.77 -6.19
CA THR A 343 11.79 -56.78 -6.68
C THR A 343 12.99 -57.38 -7.40
N GLY A 344 13.23 -58.68 -7.27
CA GLY A 344 14.33 -59.41 -7.93
C GLY A 344 15.73 -59.14 -7.37
N LYS A 345 15.87 -58.24 -6.38
CA LYS A 345 17.13 -57.85 -5.74
C LYS A 345 16.95 -57.77 -4.23
N LYS A 346 18.03 -57.95 -3.45
CA LYS A 346 18.00 -57.71 -1.99
C LYS A 346 18.05 -56.21 -1.73
N PHE A 347 16.91 -55.57 -1.43
CA PHE A 347 16.80 -54.13 -1.19
C PHE A 347 16.76 -53.78 0.31
N HIS A 348 17.35 -52.65 0.68
CA HIS A 348 17.14 -51.98 1.97
C HIS A 348 16.34 -50.69 1.73
N THR A 349 15.33 -50.41 2.55
CA THR A 349 14.30 -49.38 2.29
C THR A 349 14.47 -48.07 3.05
N THR A 350 15.41 -47.96 4.00
CA THR A 350 15.50 -46.81 4.92
C THR A 350 16.90 -46.24 5.06
N ALA A 351 17.00 -44.90 5.11
CA ALA A 351 18.24 -44.12 5.22
C ALA A 351 18.92 -44.15 6.61
N ALA A 352 18.37 -44.90 7.58
CA ALA A 352 18.81 -44.90 8.97
C ALA A 352 19.53 -46.19 9.42
N ASP A 353 19.83 -47.12 8.52
CA ASP A 353 20.46 -48.38 8.91
C ASP A 353 21.98 -48.29 8.90
N ILE A 354 22.56 -48.25 10.10
CA ILE A 354 23.99 -48.46 10.31
C ILE A 354 24.32 -49.91 9.95
N LEU A 355 24.97 -50.13 8.82
CA LEU A 355 25.51 -51.42 8.40
C LEU A 355 26.63 -51.86 9.35
N ARG A 356 26.31 -52.72 10.31
CA ARG A 356 27.29 -53.34 11.20
C ARG A 356 27.85 -54.60 10.55
N ILE A 357 28.98 -54.47 9.87
CA ILE A 357 29.73 -55.62 9.35
C ILE A 357 30.51 -56.23 10.53
N PRO A 358 30.29 -57.51 10.90
CA PRO A 358 31.08 -58.16 11.93
C PRO A 358 32.54 -58.30 11.46
N LEU A 359 33.47 -57.77 12.26
CA LEU A 359 34.91 -57.89 12.00
C LEU A 359 35.30 -59.39 11.89
N PRO A 360 35.96 -59.83 10.81
CA PRO A 360 36.41 -61.21 10.68
C PRO A 360 37.45 -61.54 11.77
N LYS A 361 37.33 -62.71 12.42
CA LYS A 361 38.30 -63.16 13.43
C LYS A 361 39.67 -63.55 12.85
N SER A 362 39.84 -63.50 11.53
CA SER A 362 41.10 -63.83 10.85
C SER A 362 42.02 -62.62 10.76
N LYS A 363 43.27 -62.77 11.23
CA LYS A 363 44.36 -61.77 11.23
C LYS A 363 44.82 -61.27 9.83
N ASN A 364 44.08 -61.55 8.76
CA ASN A 364 44.42 -61.10 7.42
C ASN A 364 43.61 -59.85 7.07
N MET A 365 44.21 -58.68 7.28
CA MET A 365 43.64 -57.38 6.93
C MET A 365 43.49 -57.18 5.40
N ASP A 366 44.15 -58.01 4.59
CA ASP A 366 44.15 -57.92 3.11
C ASP A 366 42.82 -58.38 2.47
N GLN A 367 41.91 -59.00 3.23
CA GLN A 367 40.59 -59.42 2.77
C GLN A 367 39.46 -58.48 3.21
N VAL A 368 39.80 -57.39 3.92
CA VAL A 368 38.84 -56.36 4.28
C VAL A 368 38.64 -55.49 3.03
N ILE A 369 37.46 -55.61 2.41
CA ILE A 369 37.09 -54.77 1.27
C ILE A 369 36.95 -53.33 1.78
N ASP A 370 37.67 -52.39 1.14
CA ASP A 370 37.58 -50.96 1.44
C ASP A 370 36.12 -50.50 1.31
N ALA A 371 35.56 -49.92 2.38
CA ALA A 371 34.17 -49.51 2.45
C ALA A 371 33.80 -48.51 1.34
N ASN A 372 34.78 -47.71 0.88
CA ASN A 372 34.62 -46.79 -0.25
C ASN A 372 34.32 -47.49 -1.59
N LYS A 373 34.65 -48.78 -1.72
CA LYS A 373 34.36 -49.58 -2.94
C LYS A 373 33.02 -50.34 -2.86
N LEU A 374 32.41 -50.45 -1.68
CA LEU A 374 31.15 -51.18 -1.44
C LEU A 374 29.92 -50.27 -1.43
N SER A 375 30.07 -49.07 -0.86
CA SER A 375 29.05 -48.03 -0.88
C SER A 375 29.73 -46.68 -1.02
N ALA A 376 29.50 -46.01 -2.15
CA ALA A 376 30.01 -44.67 -2.38
C ALA A 376 28.87 -43.66 -2.19
N TYR A 377 29.13 -42.65 -1.38
CA TYR A 377 28.35 -41.41 -1.41
C TYR A 377 28.93 -40.55 -2.52
N ILE A 378 28.15 -40.34 -3.58
CA ILE A 378 28.53 -39.40 -4.62
C ILE A 378 28.08 -38.02 -4.13
N ASP A 379 29.04 -37.17 -3.76
CA ASP A 379 28.78 -35.78 -3.43
C ASP A 379 28.30 -35.04 -4.68
N PHE A 380 27.20 -34.32 -4.55
CA PHE A 380 26.75 -33.42 -5.60
C PHE A 380 27.75 -32.25 -5.70
N PRO A 381 28.17 -31.82 -6.90
CA PRO A 381 29.07 -30.68 -7.05
C PRO A 381 28.37 -29.41 -6.51
N GLY A 382 28.77 -28.98 -5.31
CA GLY A 382 28.16 -27.85 -4.58
C GLY A 382 28.03 -26.57 -5.41
N GLY A 383 28.93 -26.36 -6.39
CA GLY A 383 28.93 -25.19 -7.25
C GLY A 383 27.64 -24.94 -8.05
N VAL A 384 26.82 -25.97 -8.32
CA VAL A 384 25.51 -25.76 -8.99
C VAL A 384 24.48 -25.18 -8.02
N LEU A 385 24.49 -25.62 -6.75
CA LEU A 385 23.60 -25.08 -5.72
C LEU A 385 24.02 -23.66 -5.33
N GLU A 386 25.33 -23.43 -5.17
CA GLU A 386 25.89 -22.09 -4.94
C GLU A 386 25.52 -21.13 -6.06
N PHE A 387 25.68 -21.53 -7.33
CA PHE A 387 25.28 -20.71 -8.48
C PHE A 387 23.78 -20.36 -8.45
N LEU A 388 22.91 -21.32 -8.15
CA LEU A 388 21.46 -21.07 -8.12
C LEU A 388 21.08 -20.11 -6.97
N ASP A 389 21.68 -20.26 -5.80
CA ASP A 389 21.45 -19.37 -4.65
C ASP A 389 21.95 -17.95 -4.92
N GLU A 390 23.19 -17.81 -5.42
CA GLU A 390 23.75 -16.52 -5.82
C GLU A 390 22.93 -15.86 -6.93
N TYR A 391 22.42 -16.64 -7.89
CA TYR A 391 21.60 -16.11 -8.97
C TYR A 391 20.22 -15.64 -8.47
N VAL A 392 19.59 -16.36 -7.54
CA VAL A 392 18.36 -15.91 -6.86
C VAL A 392 18.58 -14.58 -6.14
N ASP A 393 19.69 -14.44 -5.42
CA ASP A 393 20.02 -13.20 -4.72
C ASP A 393 20.38 -12.05 -5.65
N LYS A 394 21.02 -12.34 -6.78
CA LYS A 394 21.22 -11.36 -7.85
C LYS A 394 19.88 -10.85 -8.40
N LEU A 395 18.95 -11.75 -8.72
CA LEU A 395 17.62 -11.37 -9.23
C LEU A 395 16.84 -10.52 -8.22
N LYS A 396 16.90 -10.83 -6.92
CA LYS A 396 16.29 -10.00 -5.87
C LYS A 396 16.84 -8.57 -5.87
N LYS A 397 18.17 -8.43 -5.95
CA LYS A 397 18.84 -7.11 -6.01
C LYS A 397 18.48 -6.34 -7.26
N GLU A 398 18.45 -7.03 -8.40
CA GLU A 398 18.11 -6.47 -9.70
C GLU A 398 16.66 -5.96 -9.73
N ILE A 399 15.70 -6.71 -9.18
CA ILE A 399 14.29 -6.29 -9.07
C ILE A 399 14.16 -4.96 -8.31
N VAL A 400 14.81 -4.82 -7.16
CA VAL A 400 14.75 -3.58 -6.37
C VAL A 400 15.40 -2.42 -7.12
N ARG A 401 16.54 -2.67 -7.76
CA ARG A 401 17.24 -1.68 -8.58
C ARG A 401 16.42 -1.25 -9.80
N MET A 402 15.71 -2.16 -10.44
CA MET A 402 14.87 -1.86 -11.60
C MET A 402 13.70 -0.94 -11.23
N VAL A 403 13.09 -1.12 -10.05
CA VAL A 403 11.93 -0.32 -9.62
C VAL A 403 12.32 1.06 -9.11
N PHE A 404 13.36 1.16 -8.28
CA PHE A 404 13.73 2.41 -7.59
C PHE A 404 14.98 3.08 -8.17
N ASN A 405 15.65 2.47 -9.13
CA ASN A 405 16.97 2.90 -9.62
C ASN A 405 17.97 3.15 -8.47
N SER A 406 17.85 2.39 -7.36
CA SER A 406 18.68 2.53 -6.17
C SER A 406 19.07 1.16 -5.60
N GLU A 407 20.31 1.06 -5.10
CA GLU A 407 20.83 -0.12 -4.41
C GLU A 407 20.65 -0.07 -2.88
N THR A 408 20.23 1.07 -2.33
CA THR A 408 20.30 1.37 -0.90
C THR A 408 19.23 0.67 -0.07
N ILE A 409 18.11 0.25 -0.67
CA ILE A 409 17.00 -0.41 0.03
C ILE A 409 17.41 -1.78 0.61
N LEU A 410 18.44 -2.43 0.04
CA LEU A 410 18.89 -3.78 0.44
C LEU A 410 20.15 -3.80 1.31
N GLN A 411 20.87 -2.68 1.44
CA GLN A 411 22.14 -2.65 2.17
C GLN A 411 21.91 -2.31 3.65
N THR A 412 21.80 -3.35 4.48
CA THR A 412 22.18 -3.25 5.89
C THR A 412 23.69 -3.06 5.97
N GLN A 413 24.12 -1.83 6.28
CA GLN A 413 25.43 -1.41 6.80
C GLN A 413 26.51 -0.79 5.87
N TYR A 414 26.80 0.48 6.23
CA TYR A 414 28.05 1.28 6.23
C TYR A 414 28.76 1.70 4.93
N ALA A 415 28.97 3.03 4.86
CA ALA A 415 29.87 3.81 4.01
C ALA A 415 29.43 4.09 2.55
N LYS A 416 28.28 4.74 2.37
CA LYS A 416 28.06 5.59 1.17
C LYS A 416 28.39 7.04 1.49
N THR A 417 28.98 7.73 0.52
CA THR A 417 29.22 9.18 0.62
C THR A 417 27.88 9.91 0.63
N ALA A 418 27.77 11.05 1.33
CA ALA A 418 26.49 11.76 1.52
C ALA A 418 25.76 12.03 0.18
N THR A 419 26.52 12.40 -0.86
CA THR A 419 26.00 12.67 -2.20
C THR A 419 25.41 11.44 -2.90
N GLU A 420 25.99 10.26 -2.72
CA GLU A 420 25.43 9.02 -3.30
C GLU A 420 24.15 8.58 -2.59
N ALA A 421 24.07 8.80 -1.27
CA ALA A 421 22.87 8.56 -0.50
C ALA A 421 21.73 9.53 -0.90
N ASP A 422 22.04 10.80 -1.20
CA ASP A 422 21.05 11.78 -1.64
C ASP A 422 20.52 11.50 -3.05
N ILE A 423 21.41 11.15 -4.02
CA ILE A 423 21.01 10.74 -5.38
C ILE A 423 20.10 9.49 -5.34
N ASP A 424 20.40 8.55 -4.44
CA ASP A 424 19.60 7.33 -4.23
C ASP A 424 18.21 7.63 -3.63
N VAL A 425 18.06 8.74 -2.90
CA VAL A 425 16.79 9.16 -2.29
C VAL A 425 15.92 9.92 -3.30
N ASP A 426 16.52 10.73 -4.16
CA ASP A 426 15.82 11.47 -5.23
C ASP A 426 15.16 10.52 -6.24
N SER A 427 15.84 9.45 -6.66
CA SER A 427 15.27 8.44 -7.57
C SER A 427 14.06 7.71 -6.96
N ILE A 428 14.10 7.47 -5.65
CA ILE A 428 12.97 6.94 -4.90
C ILE A 428 11.83 7.97 -4.90
N TYR A 429 12.09 9.26 -4.68
CA TYR A 429 11.06 10.30 -4.74
C TYR A 429 10.39 10.40 -6.11
N ASP A 430 11.16 10.38 -7.19
CA ASP A 430 10.63 10.40 -8.56
C ASP A 430 9.67 9.22 -8.82
N THR A 431 10.01 8.04 -8.28
CA THR A 431 9.17 6.84 -8.38
C THR A 431 7.88 6.96 -7.55
N LEU A 432 7.96 7.62 -6.40
CA LEU A 432 6.86 7.79 -5.46
C LEU A 432 5.94 8.97 -5.81
N HIS A 433 6.43 9.93 -6.58
CA HIS A 433 5.71 11.18 -6.85
C HIS A 433 4.34 10.96 -7.51
N PRO A 434 4.23 10.19 -8.61
CA PRO A 434 2.93 9.96 -9.27
C PRO A 434 1.93 9.22 -8.37
N PHE A 435 2.41 8.38 -7.45
CA PHE A 435 1.55 7.70 -6.47
C PHE A 435 0.95 8.69 -5.47
N ALA A 436 1.75 9.65 -4.98
CA ALA A 436 1.27 10.66 -4.04
C ALA A 436 0.32 11.69 -4.70
N GLU A 437 0.57 12.03 -5.96
CA GLU A 437 -0.36 12.85 -6.75
C GLU A 437 -1.72 12.16 -6.88
N LYS A 438 -1.74 10.86 -7.19
CA LYS A 438 -2.99 10.10 -7.29
C LYS A 438 -3.71 9.98 -5.94
N TYR A 439 -2.96 9.77 -4.86
CA TYR A 439 -3.51 9.78 -3.50
C TYR A 439 -4.23 11.11 -3.23
N SER A 440 -3.60 12.24 -3.59
CA SER A 440 -4.17 13.57 -3.42
C SER A 440 -5.39 13.80 -4.31
N GLU A 441 -5.35 13.31 -5.56
CA GLU A 441 -6.48 13.38 -6.49
C GLU A 441 -7.72 12.68 -5.92
N LEU A 442 -7.57 11.45 -5.40
CA LEU A 442 -8.67 10.71 -4.79
C LEU A 442 -9.19 11.39 -3.53
N TRP A 443 -8.30 11.90 -2.67
CA TRP A 443 -8.70 12.64 -1.49
C TRP A 443 -9.56 13.87 -1.84
N MET A 444 -9.12 14.66 -2.83
CA MET A 444 -9.89 15.81 -3.33
C MET A 444 -11.19 15.37 -4.00
N PHE A 445 -11.20 14.25 -4.72
CA PHE A 445 -12.39 13.70 -5.36
C PHE A 445 -13.47 13.33 -4.32
N PHE A 446 -13.09 12.64 -3.24
CA PHE A 446 -13.99 12.31 -2.14
C PHE A 446 -14.53 13.59 -1.47
N GLY A 447 -13.64 14.52 -1.12
CA GLY A 447 -14.05 15.77 -0.48
C GLY A 447 -15.04 16.58 -1.31
N LYS A 448 -14.78 16.72 -2.61
CA LYS A 448 -15.66 17.49 -3.52
C LYS A 448 -17.04 16.85 -3.67
N LEU A 449 -17.12 15.52 -3.78
CA LEU A 449 -18.41 14.82 -3.84
C LEU A 449 -19.16 14.89 -2.51
N THR A 450 -18.47 14.74 -1.38
CA THR A 450 -19.09 14.87 -0.05
C THR A 450 -19.63 16.29 0.17
N ALA A 451 -18.89 17.33 -0.20
CA ALA A 451 -19.36 18.71 -0.13
C ALA A 451 -20.63 18.93 -0.98
N LEU A 452 -20.62 18.38 -2.20
CA LEU A 452 -21.75 18.48 -3.12
C LEU A 452 -23.00 17.77 -2.60
N TYR A 453 -22.88 16.53 -2.12
CA TYR A 453 -24.01 15.78 -1.57
C TYR A 453 -24.59 16.45 -0.32
N ARG A 454 -23.75 17.07 0.52
CA ARG A 454 -24.19 17.86 1.68
C ARG A 454 -24.73 19.26 1.31
N SER A 455 -24.81 19.57 0.01
CA SER A 455 -25.31 20.84 -0.55
C SER A 455 -24.50 22.07 -0.14
N HIS A 456 -23.23 21.90 0.19
CA HIS A 456 -22.32 23.01 0.45
C HIS A 456 -21.80 23.59 -0.85
N LYS A 457 -21.92 24.90 -1.02
CA LYS A 457 -21.41 25.64 -2.18
C LYS A 457 -20.12 26.34 -1.82
N ASP A 458 -19.27 26.61 -2.82
CA ASP A 458 -18.04 27.41 -2.68
C ASP A 458 -17.03 26.87 -1.64
N VAL A 459 -17.02 25.57 -1.37
CA VAL A 459 -16.01 24.93 -0.52
C VAL A 459 -14.74 24.69 -1.32
N THR A 460 -13.63 25.24 -0.85
CA THR A 460 -12.31 24.99 -1.43
C THR A 460 -11.68 23.80 -0.73
N ILE A 461 -11.41 22.74 -1.49
CA ILE A 461 -10.79 21.50 -1.00
C ILE A 461 -9.49 21.30 -1.75
N TYR A 462 -8.38 21.32 -1.01
CA TYR A 462 -7.04 21.18 -1.56
C TYR A 462 -6.22 20.20 -0.73
N HIS A 463 -5.60 19.26 -1.43
CA HIS A 463 -4.68 18.29 -0.86
C HIS A 463 -3.49 18.15 -1.78
N LYS A 464 -2.28 18.31 -1.24
CA LYS A 464 -1.05 18.14 -2.01
C LYS A 464 0.09 17.68 -1.11
N PHE A 465 0.85 16.71 -1.57
CA PHE A 465 2.16 16.38 -1.00
C PHE A 465 3.20 17.41 -1.43
N ASN A 466 4.10 17.77 -0.52
CA ASN A 466 5.25 18.59 -0.89
C ASN A 466 6.12 17.85 -1.91
N SER A 467 6.64 18.59 -2.90
CA SER A 467 7.48 18.04 -3.97
C SER A 467 8.74 17.35 -3.44
N ASP A 468 9.27 17.87 -2.32
CA ASP A 468 10.30 17.20 -1.55
C ASP A 468 9.58 16.45 -0.42
N TYR A 469 9.40 15.14 -0.59
CA TYR A 469 8.82 14.29 0.45
C TYR A 469 9.66 14.32 1.74
N LYS A 470 10.91 14.84 1.66
CA LYS A 470 11.87 14.98 2.75
C LYS A 470 11.72 13.84 3.75
N PHE A 471 11.88 12.59 3.31
CA PHE A 471 12.17 11.45 4.19
C PHE A 471 13.55 11.61 4.85
N LYS A 472 14.01 12.85 5.04
CA LYS A 472 15.23 13.18 5.74
C LYS A 472 15.02 12.79 7.19
N SER A 473 15.94 11.97 7.69
CA SER A 473 15.98 11.66 9.11
C SER A 473 16.27 12.94 9.90
N LEU A 474 15.87 12.95 11.18
CA LEU A 474 16.24 14.03 12.10
C LEU A 474 17.75 14.30 12.10
N LYS A 475 18.57 13.24 11.95
CA LYS A 475 20.02 13.36 11.83
C LYS A 475 20.46 14.17 10.60
N GLN A 476 19.88 13.91 9.43
CA GLN A 476 20.18 14.65 8.21
C GLN A 476 19.76 16.12 8.32
N LEU A 477 18.60 16.41 8.92
CA LEU A 477 18.16 17.79 9.12
C LEU A 477 19.06 18.56 10.10
N LEU A 478 19.56 17.90 11.15
CA LEU A 478 20.53 18.50 12.07
C LEU A 478 21.89 18.76 11.40
N GLU A 479 22.34 17.85 10.53
CA GLU A 479 23.54 18.04 9.71
C GLU A 479 23.37 19.21 8.73
N GLU A 480 22.20 19.32 8.06
CA GLU A 480 21.86 20.45 7.19
C GLU A 480 21.79 21.78 7.95
N LEU A 481 21.19 21.79 9.14
CA LEU A 481 21.14 22.99 9.98
C LEU A 481 22.55 23.45 10.36
N LYS A 482 23.42 22.51 10.71
CA LYS A 482 24.82 22.79 11.00
C LYS A 482 25.53 23.36 9.77
N SER A 483 25.42 22.71 8.61
CA SER A 483 26.02 23.20 7.36
C SER A 483 25.46 24.55 6.92
N ALA A 484 24.16 24.81 7.09
CA ALA A 484 23.54 26.10 6.79
C ALA A 484 24.03 27.20 7.73
N SER A 485 24.27 26.87 9.00
CA SER A 485 24.86 27.80 9.97
C SER A 485 26.33 28.09 9.66
N ASP A 486 27.11 27.05 9.35
CA ASP A 486 28.53 27.17 8.96
C ASP A 486 28.71 27.95 7.65
N SER A 487 27.76 27.81 6.71
CA SER A 487 27.75 28.51 5.42
C SER A 487 27.15 29.92 5.50
N ASN A 488 26.79 30.38 6.70
CA ASN A 488 26.18 31.68 6.95
C ASN A 488 24.90 31.92 6.11
N ALA A 489 24.08 30.88 5.94
CA ALA A 489 22.83 30.96 5.20
C ALA A 489 21.86 31.97 5.86
N PRO A 490 21.02 32.65 5.07
CA PRO A 490 20.00 33.56 5.59
C PRO A 490 19.13 32.93 6.69
N SER A 491 18.74 33.73 7.69
CA SER A 491 18.01 33.24 8.87
C SER A 491 16.68 32.56 8.52
N TYR A 492 15.99 32.99 7.45
CA TYR A 492 14.75 32.35 7.00
C TYR A 492 14.97 30.90 6.51
N ILE A 493 16.14 30.55 5.97
CA ILE A 493 16.45 29.18 5.56
C ILE A 493 16.67 28.31 6.79
N ARG A 494 17.44 28.81 7.77
CA ARG A 494 17.66 28.13 9.05
C ARG A 494 16.36 27.93 9.82
N GLU A 495 15.48 28.93 9.81
CA GLU A 495 14.13 28.83 10.38
C GLU A 495 13.30 27.74 9.69
N SER A 496 13.34 27.65 8.36
CA SER A 496 12.66 26.58 7.62
C SER A 496 13.16 25.20 8.02
N ILE A 497 14.47 25.02 8.20
CA ILE A 497 15.04 23.73 8.64
C ILE A 497 14.64 23.43 10.10
N ASN A 498 14.63 24.44 10.98
CA ASN A 498 14.16 24.27 12.36
C ASN A 498 12.69 23.86 12.41
N ASN A 499 11.82 24.48 11.60
CA ASN A 499 10.43 24.08 11.50
C ASN A 499 10.29 22.63 11.02
N ASP A 500 11.10 22.21 10.04
CA ASP A 500 11.14 20.82 9.57
C ASP A 500 11.56 19.86 10.72
N ILE A 501 12.53 20.24 11.55
CA ILE A 501 12.95 19.45 12.72
C ILE A 501 11.82 19.34 13.75
N THR A 502 11.16 20.46 14.07
CA THR A 502 10.03 20.48 15.01
C THR A 502 8.88 19.59 14.52
N ASP A 503 8.56 19.64 13.23
CA ASP A 503 7.53 18.80 12.61
C ASP A 503 7.83 17.30 12.77
N ILE A 504 9.11 16.89 12.77
CA ILE A 504 9.50 15.48 12.99
C ILE A 504 9.49 15.12 14.48
N MET A 505 10.02 16.00 15.34
CA MET A 505 10.12 15.74 16.78
C MET A 505 8.75 15.58 17.45
N TYR A 506 7.76 16.37 17.01
CA TYR A 506 6.43 16.41 17.60
C TYR A 506 5.36 15.83 16.65
N ALA A 507 5.75 14.92 15.76
CA ALA A 507 4.83 14.29 14.80
C ALA A 507 3.67 13.54 15.48
N ASP A 508 3.93 12.96 16.65
CA ASP A 508 2.96 12.21 17.45
C ASP A 508 2.19 13.08 18.46
N ASP A 509 2.54 14.37 18.58
CA ASP A 509 1.87 15.32 19.46
C ASP A 509 1.46 16.61 18.71
N PRO A 510 0.30 16.58 18.01
CA PRO A 510 -0.18 17.72 17.25
C PRO A 510 -0.47 18.96 18.12
N ALA A 511 -0.82 18.74 19.39
CA ALA A 511 -1.13 19.83 20.31
C ALA A 511 0.15 20.60 20.64
N GLU A 512 1.22 19.92 21.05
CA GLU A 512 2.52 20.56 21.30
C GLU A 512 3.14 21.14 20.04
N LEU A 513 3.00 20.48 18.88
CA LEU A 513 3.46 21.04 17.61
C LEU A 513 2.78 22.38 17.29
N SER A 514 1.47 22.47 17.52
CA SER A 514 0.71 23.72 17.30
C SER A 514 1.18 24.85 18.21
N LYS A 515 1.45 24.54 19.50
CA LYS A 515 1.99 25.49 20.47
C LYS A 515 3.35 26.00 20.03
N LEU A 516 4.25 25.09 19.65
CA LEU A 516 5.60 25.44 19.20
C LEU A 516 5.59 26.29 17.93
N LYS A 517 4.70 25.99 16.97
CA LYS A 517 4.52 26.84 15.78
C LYS A 517 4.02 28.25 16.14
N ILE A 518 3.11 28.36 17.10
CA ILE A 518 2.60 29.66 17.58
C ILE A 518 3.70 30.42 18.34
N LYS A 519 4.43 29.76 19.25
CA LYS A 519 5.60 30.33 19.93
C LYS A 519 6.62 30.83 18.91
N ASN A 520 7.00 30.01 17.91
CA ASN A 520 7.98 30.41 16.89
C ASN A 520 7.51 31.62 16.06
N LYS A 521 6.21 31.74 15.73
CA LYS A 521 5.65 32.92 15.06
C LYS A 521 5.76 34.21 15.87
N HIS A 522 5.77 34.11 17.20
CA HIS A 522 5.94 35.24 18.11
C HIS A 522 7.39 35.49 18.49
N PHE A 523 8.31 34.60 18.11
CA PHE A 523 9.72 34.74 18.42
C PHE A 523 10.32 35.92 17.62
N PRO A 524 11.00 36.87 18.28
CA PRO A 524 11.44 38.12 17.64
C PRO A 524 12.62 37.95 16.67
N PHE A 525 13.41 36.86 16.78
CA PHE A 525 14.63 36.65 15.99
C PHE A 525 14.72 35.25 15.37
N PRO A 526 13.73 34.84 14.56
CA PRO A 526 13.65 33.46 14.12
C PRO A 526 14.81 33.08 13.18
N GLY A 527 15.38 31.91 13.42
CA GLY A 527 16.50 31.34 12.66
C GLY A 527 17.84 32.08 12.75
N LYS A 528 17.98 33.09 13.62
CA LYS A 528 19.26 33.80 13.87
C LYS A 528 20.14 33.02 14.86
N THR A 529 21.45 33.15 14.74
CA THR A 529 22.38 32.60 15.75
C THR A 529 22.48 33.53 16.95
N ASP A 530 22.95 33.00 18.08
CA ASP A 530 23.18 33.78 19.30
C ASP A 530 24.10 34.99 19.05
N ILE A 531 25.11 34.84 18.19
CA ILE A 531 26.04 35.91 17.82
C ILE A 531 25.33 37.01 17.02
N GLU A 532 24.48 36.64 16.06
CA GLU A 532 23.69 37.60 15.29
C GLU A 532 22.71 38.36 16.20
N ILE A 533 22.07 37.67 17.14
CA ILE A 533 21.13 38.26 18.09
C ILE A 533 21.85 39.23 19.02
N GLN A 534 23.00 38.82 19.59
CA GLN A 534 23.82 39.70 20.42
C GLN A 534 24.28 40.95 19.66
N ASN A 535 24.68 40.81 18.39
CA ASN A 535 25.05 41.95 17.56
C ASN A 535 23.86 42.89 17.30
N ILE A 536 22.65 42.37 17.10
CA ILE A 536 21.45 43.21 16.91
C ILE A 536 21.12 43.99 18.19
N ILE A 537 21.21 43.34 19.35
CA ILE A 537 20.93 43.94 20.65
C ILE A 537 21.98 45.00 21.00
N LEU A 538 23.28 44.67 20.86
CA LEU A 538 24.38 45.57 21.19
C LEU A 538 24.42 46.82 20.29
N ASN A 539 24.08 46.69 19.01
CA ASN A 539 24.02 47.82 18.08
C ASN A 539 22.67 48.57 18.11
N ASN A 540 21.76 48.20 19.04
CA ASN A 540 20.45 48.81 19.22
C ASN A 540 19.60 48.81 17.92
N LEU A 541 19.72 47.76 17.11
CA LEU A 541 19.02 47.59 15.83
C LEU A 541 17.63 46.94 15.99
N ALA A 542 17.22 46.65 17.22
CA ALA A 542 15.90 46.12 17.57
C ALA A 542 15.20 47.02 18.59
N THR A 543 13.87 47.08 18.54
CA THR A 543 13.07 47.85 19.51
C THR A 543 13.22 47.28 20.92
N ARG A 544 13.07 48.14 21.94
CA ARG A 544 13.06 47.72 23.36
C ARG A 544 12.04 46.59 23.60
N HIS A 545 10.90 46.64 22.92
CA HIS A 545 9.89 45.59 22.96
C HIS A 545 10.42 44.23 22.48
N HIS A 546 11.10 44.16 21.33
CA HIS A 546 11.65 42.88 20.85
C HIS A 546 12.81 42.36 21.72
N GLN A 547 13.60 43.26 22.32
CA GLN A 547 14.67 42.89 23.25
C GLN A 547 14.12 42.28 24.54
N VAL A 548 13.09 42.91 25.14
CA VAL A 548 12.43 42.41 26.36
C VAL A 548 11.68 41.10 26.10
N LEU A 549 11.00 41.00 24.95
CA LEU A 549 10.31 39.78 24.53
C LEU A 549 11.29 38.62 24.34
N TYR A 550 12.48 38.86 23.74
CA TYR A 550 13.50 37.83 23.60
C TYR A 550 14.06 37.38 24.95
N ALA A 551 14.41 38.33 25.83
CA ALA A 551 15.06 38.04 27.10
C ALA A 551 14.13 37.31 28.10
N ASN A 552 12.82 37.52 28.02
CA ASN A 552 11.82 36.94 28.92
C ASN A 552 10.87 35.99 28.18
N PHE A 553 11.28 35.45 27.04
CA PHE A 553 10.39 34.71 26.15
C PHE A 553 9.66 33.56 26.85
N ASP A 554 10.40 32.69 27.54
CA ASP A 554 9.82 31.54 28.25
C ASP A 554 8.90 31.99 29.40
N ASN A 555 9.34 32.95 30.21
CA ASN A 555 8.55 33.50 31.33
C ASN A 555 7.22 34.12 30.88
N ILE A 556 7.22 34.85 29.75
CA ILE A 556 6.02 35.47 29.18
C ILE A 556 5.03 34.38 28.74
N PHE A 557 5.50 33.36 28.04
CA PHE A 557 4.63 32.29 27.56
C PHE A 557 4.13 31.39 28.70
N ASP A 558 4.94 31.13 29.73
CA ASP A 558 4.49 30.42 30.93
C ASP A 558 3.39 31.19 31.67
N GLN A 559 3.52 32.52 31.78
CA GLN A 559 2.49 33.37 32.36
C GLN A 559 1.20 33.35 31.52
N ILE A 560 1.32 33.43 30.19
CA ILE A 560 0.18 33.33 29.27
C ILE A 560 -0.54 31.99 29.41
N GLU A 561 0.20 30.89 29.54
CA GLU A 561 -0.38 29.55 29.69
C GLU A 561 -1.16 29.38 31.00
N ILE A 562 -0.73 30.06 32.07
CA ILE A 562 -1.43 30.08 33.38
C ILE A 562 -2.69 30.94 33.31
N GLU A 563 -2.60 32.14 32.72
CA GLU A 563 -3.69 33.13 32.68
C GLU A 563 -4.74 32.84 31.59
N HIS A 564 -4.33 32.22 30.47
CA HIS A 564 -5.15 32.01 29.28
C HIS A 564 -5.01 30.57 28.73
N LYS A 565 -5.78 29.64 29.31
CA LYS A 565 -5.79 28.21 28.92
C LYS A 565 -6.08 27.96 27.42
N ASP A 566 -6.83 28.85 26.77
CA ASP A 566 -7.21 28.73 25.35
C ASP A 566 -6.36 29.60 24.40
N PHE A 567 -5.23 30.17 24.88
CA PHE A 567 -4.42 31.12 24.09
C PHE A 567 -4.06 30.60 22.69
N TYR A 568 -3.71 29.32 22.57
CA TYR A 568 -3.30 28.69 21.32
C TYR A 568 -4.43 28.51 20.30
N ASN A 569 -5.70 28.58 20.73
CA ASN A 569 -6.89 28.48 19.88
C ASN A 569 -7.43 29.85 19.43
N LEU A 570 -6.85 30.96 19.91
CA LEU A 570 -7.27 32.31 19.54
C LEU A 570 -6.73 32.74 18.17
N ALA A 571 -7.45 33.63 17.50
CA ALA A 571 -6.96 34.26 16.27
C ALA A 571 -5.66 35.06 16.52
N TYR A 572 -4.72 35.03 15.57
CA TYR A 572 -3.39 35.64 15.68
C TYR A 572 -3.37 37.10 16.14
N VAL A 573 -4.35 37.90 15.70
CA VAL A 573 -4.48 39.32 16.11
C VAL A 573 -4.68 39.44 17.62
N LYS A 574 -5.54 38.60 18.21
CA LYS A 574 -5.81 38.58 19.65
C LYS A 574 -4.62 38.04 20.44
N GLN A 575 -3.92 37.04 19.90
CA GLN A 575 -2.69 36.52 20.49
C GLN A 575 -1.62 37.61 20.60
N LYS A 576 -1.42 38.38 19.52
CA LYS A 576 -0.47 39.49 19.49
C LYS A 576 -0.78 40.59 20.51
N ASP A 577 -2.06 40.91 20.71
CA ASP A 577 -2.48 41.91 21.70
C ASP A 577 -2.20 41.46 23.14
N ILE A 578 -2.39 40.17 23.44
CA ILE A 578 -2.10 39.60 24.76
C ILE A 578 -0.59 39.61 25.03
N VAL A 579 0.21 39.12 24.07
CA VAL A 579 1.68 39.12 24.19
C VAL A 579 2.19 40.54 24.38
N LYS A 580 1.68 41.50 23.60
CA LYS A 580 2.08 42.91 23.71
C LYS A 580 1.78 43.49 25.09
N LYS A 581 0.61 43.22 25.67
CA LYS A 581 0.25 43.73 27.01
C LYS A 581 1.20 43.25 28.10
N ILE A 582 1.61 41.98 28.06
CA ILE A 582 2.53 41.41 29.06
C ILE A 582 3.93 41.97 28.86
N VAL A 583 4.39 42.11 27.60
CA VAL A 583 5.68 42.74 27.30
C VAL A 583 5.70 44.21 27.76
N ASP A 584 4.62 44.96 27.51
CA ASP A 584 4.51 46.36 27.93
C ASP A 584 4.53 46.50 29.46
N ALA A 585 3.88 45.59 30.21
CA ALA A 585 3.95 45.55 31.67
C ALA A 585 5.37 45.31 32.19
N ILE A 586 6.10 44.37 31.59
CA ILE A 586 7.52 44.10 31.94
C ILE A 586 8.39 45.31 31.58
N ILE A 587 8.12 45.99 30.47
CA ILE A 587 8.84 47.23 30.10
C ILE A 587 8.61 48.31 31.15
N GLU A 588 7.37 48.48 31.64
CA GLU A 588 7.02 49.44 32.69
C GLU A 588 7.77 49.15 33.99
N GLU A 589 7.83 47.88 34.43
CA GLU A 589 8.61 47.45 35.60
C GLU A 589 10.12 47.70 35.46
N LEU A 590 10.65 47.59 34.23
CA LEU A 590 12.06 47.83 33.92
C LEU A 590 12.40 49.32 33.68
N THR A 591 11.42 50.23 33.66
CA THR A 591 11.67 51.67 33.60
C THR A 591 11.85 52.22 35.02
N PRO A 592 13.06 52.67 35.42
CA PRO A 592 13.25 53.20 36.76
C PRO A 592 12.44 54.49 36.95
N THR A 593 11.64 54.53 38.02
CA THR A 593 11.01 55.75 38.54
C THR A 593 12.11 56.76 38.85
N THR A 594 12.28 57.78 38.01
CA THR A 594 13.26 58.85 38.23
C THR A 594 12.78 59.73 39.38
N ALA A 595 13.25 59.44 40.60
CA ALA A 595 13.19 60.37 41.70
C ALA A 595 14.15 61.54 41.41
N SER A 596 13.60 62.70 41.09
CA SER A 596 14.36 63.96 40.94
C SER A 596 14.95 64.37 42.29
N PHE A 597 16.26 64.16 42.49
CA PHE A 597 17.01 64.82 43.55
C PHE A 597 17.19 66.30 43.17
N ASN A 598 16.41 67.17 43.81
CA ASN A 598 16.54 68.62 43.72
C ASN A 598 17.66 69.07 44.67
N LEU A 599 18.85 69.36 44.14
CA LEU A 599 19.91 70.06 44.85
C LEU A 599 19.86 71.52 44.43
N ASN A 600 19.16 72.36 45.22
CA ASN A 600 19.40 73.80 45.23
C ASN A 600 19.41 74.30 46.68
N ASN A 601 20.53 74.94 47.02
CA ASN A 601 20.90 75.50 48.31
C ASN A 601 19.88 76.51 48.85
N PRO A 602 19.75 76.66 50.18
CA PRO A 602 19.21 77.87 50.79
C PRO A 602 20.33 78.91 50.98
N THR A 603 20.20 80.05 50.32
CA THR A 603 20.74 81.33 50.83
C THR A 603 19.63 82.06 51.58
N ASP A 604 20.04 82.76 52.64
CA ASP A 604 19.35 83.81 53.41
C ASP A 604 18.62 83.36 54.70
N VAL A 605 19.36 83.35 55.82
CA VAL A 605 19.41 84.45 56.82
C VAL A 605 20.83 84.59 57.36
#